data_AF-A0A7C9DPQ8-F1
#
_entry.id   AF-A0A7C9DPQ8-F1
#
_cell.length_a   1.000
_cell.length_b   1.000
_cell.length_c   1.000
_cell.angle_alpha   90.00
_cell.angle_beta   90.00
_cell.angle_gamma   90.00
#
_symmetry.space_group_name_H-M   'P 1'
#
loop_
_entity.id
_entity.type
_entity.pdbx_description
1 polymer ?
#
loop_
_entity_poly.entity_id
_entity_poly.type
_entity_poly.pdbx_seq_one_letter_code
_entity_poly.pdbx_strand_id
1 'polypeptide(L)'
;ILADQHSGNFSDLKELPQTFGELMNLEELDLSNNQIHALPDSFGRLDKLKKLNLDHNPIVIPPVEVINDGIETVKIFMAKRWADHLLEEQQKSRKDTLEENESGWLKRSVSKLGEVVSSVSEYLG
;
A
#
# COMPACT_ATOMS: atom_id res chain seq x y z
N ILE A 1 -34.00 0.95 2.36
CA ILE A 1 -34.54 0.65 1.03
C ILE A 1 -33.42 0.97 0.05
N LEU A 2 -32.92 -0.08 -0.59
CA LEU A 2 -31.88 -0.07 -1.61
C LEU A 2 -32.40 0.67 -2.85
N ALA A 3 -31.59 1.61 -3.38
CA ALA A 3 -31.52 1.94 -4.79
C ALA A 3 -30.50 3.09 -4.97
N ASP A 4 -29.20 2.78 -4.82
CA ASP A 4 -28.19 3.61 -5.46
C ASP A 4 -28.31 3.33 -6.97
N GLN A 5 -29.00 4.24 -7.66
CA GLN A 5 -29.24 4.14 -9.08
C GLN A 5 -27.89 4.16 -9.80
N HIS A 6 -27.59 3.02 -10.43
CA HIS A 6 -26.53 2.91 -11.42
C HIS A 6 -26.90 3.83 -12.60
N SER A 7 -26.47 5.08 -12.53
CA SER A 7 -26.31 5.91 -13.73
C SER A 7 -25.08 5.34 -14.45
N GLY A 8 -25.33 4.43 -15.39
CA GLY A 8 -24.33 3.91 -16.32
C GLY A 8 -23.84 5.01 -17.26
N ASN A 9 -23.05 5.94 -16.74
CA ASN A 9 -22.23 6.83 -17.53
C ASN A 9 -20.79 6.35 -17.34
N PHE A 10 -20.14 5.86 -18.39
CA PHE A 10 -18.75 5.41 -18.39
C PHE A 10 -17.75 6.58 -18.23
N SER A 11 -18.16 7.67 -17.58
CA SER A 11 -17.45 8.95 -17.50
C SER A 11 -16.79 9.17 -16.13
N ASP A 12 -17.11 8.31 -15.15
CA ASP A 12 -16.69 8.46 -13.74
C ASP A 12 -15.71 7.37 -13.32
N LEU A 13 -14.81 6.93 -14.22
CA LEU A 13 -13.75 5.99 -13.86
C LEU A 13 -12.74 6.71 -12.95
N LYS A 14 -12.96 6.60 -11.64
CA LYS A 14 -12.13 7.26 -10.60
C LYS A 14 -10.88 6.47 -10.25
N GLU A 15 -10.99 5.14 -10.33
CA GLU A 15 -9.93 4.20 -9.97
C GLU A 15 -9.98 3.00 -10.92
N LEU A 16 -8.81 2.44 -11.21
CA LEU A 16 -8.68 1.18 -11.96
C LEU A 16 -8.56 0.02 -10.98
N PRO A 17 -9.14 -1.16 -11.30
CA PRO A 17 -9.02 -2.32 -10.44
C PRO A 17 -7.56 -2.81 -10.38
N GLN A 18 -7.16 -3.41 -9.25
CA GLN A 18 -5.80 -3.94 -9.08
C GLN A 18 -5.49 -5.14 -10.01
N THR A 19 -6.53 -5.75 -10.59
CA THR A 19 -6.40 -6.78 -11.64
C THR A 19 -5.98 -6.19 -12.99
N PHE A 20 -5.96 -4.86 -13.15
CA PHE A 20 -5.56 -4.22 -14.40
C PHE A 20 -4.10 -4.54 -14.79
N GLY A 21 -3.24 -4.80 -13.80
CA GLY A 21 -1.87 -5.26 -14.03
C GLY A 21 -1.73 -6.69 -14.58
N GLU A 22 -2.83 -7.45 -14.69
CA GLU A 22 -2.83 -8.79 -15.30
C GLU A 22 -2.90 -8.74 -16.83
N LEU A 23 -3.13 -7.57 -17.41
CA LEU A 23 -3.16 -7.34 -18.85
C LEU A 23 -1.74 -7.30 -19.45
N MET A 24 -0.97 -8.37 -19.25
CA MET A 24 0.43 -8.52 -19.67
C MET A 24 0.68 -8.36 -21.18
N ASN A 25 -0.37 -8.41 -22.00
CA ASN A 25 -0.29 -8.25 -23.45
C ASN A 25 -0.79 -6.88 -23.94
N LEU A 26 -1.18 -5.98 -23.04
CA LEU A 26 -1.64 -4.65 -23.41
C LEU A 26 -0.48 -3.82 -23.97
N GLU A 27 -0.60 -3.37 -25.21
CA GLU A 27 0.44 -2.54 -25.87
C GLU A 27 0.09 -1.06 -25.89
N GLU A 28 -1.19 -0.74 -25.97
CA GLU A 28 -1.69 0.64 -26.04
C GLU A 28 -2.87 0.81 -25.08
N LEU A 29 -2.86 1.89 -24.32
CA LEU A 29 -3.90 2.22 -23.36
C LEU A 29 -4.24 3.70 -23.45
N ASP A 30 -5.51 3.97 -23.77
CA ASP A 30 -6.06 5.32 -23.71
C ASP A 30 -7.07 5.41 -22.58
N LEU A 31 -6.75 6.26 -21.61
CA LEU A 31 -7.60 6.59 -20.47
C LEU A 31 -7.89 8.09 -20.43
N SER A 32 -7.71 8.81 -21.54
CA SER A 32 -7.96 10.25 -21.60
C SER A 32 -9.41 10.61 -21.29
N ASN A 33 -9.62 11.81 -20.75
CA ASN A 33 -10.94 12.34 -20.40
C ASN A 33 -11.70 11.48 -19.37
N ASN A 34 -10.99 10.93 -18.40
CA ASN A 34 -11.59 10.25 -17.25
C ASN A 34 -11.36 11.06 -15.96
N GLN A 35 -11.75 10.49 -14.82
CA GLN A 35 -11.60 11.12 -13.51
C GLN A 35 -10.59 10.34 -12.65
N ILE A 36 -9.58 9.76 -13.30
CA ILE A 36 -8.61 8.89 -12.63
C ILE A 36 -7.70 9.77 -11.78
N HIS A 37 -7.69 9.50 -10.47
CA HIS A 37 -6.81 10.20 -9.53
C HIS A 37 -5.50 9.46 -9.31
N ALA A 38 -5.53 8.13 -9.41
CA ALA A 38 -4.38 7.27 -9.21
C ALA A 38 -4.39 6.06 -10.15
N LEU A 39 -3.21 5.69 -10.65
CA LEU A 39 -2.99 4.38 -11.26
C LEU A 39 -2.78 3.33 -10.15
N PRO A 40 -3.21 2.07 -10.38
CA PRO A 40 -3.04 1.01 -9.40
C PRO A 40 -1.57 0.58 -9.33
N ASP A 41 -1.10 0.13 -8.16
CA ASP A 41 0.29 -0.30 -7.98
C ASP A 41 0.69 -1.45 -8.94
N SER A 42 -0.30 -2.28 -9.32
CA SER A 42 -0.17 -3.35 -10.31
C SER A 42 0.15 -2.86 -11.72
N PHE A 43 0.00 -1.56 -12.02
CA PHE A 43 0.27 -0.97 -13.34
C PHE A 43 1.73 -1.15 -13.77
N GLY A 44 2.65 -1.28 -12.81
CA GLY A 44 4.06 -1.60 -13.08
C GLY A 44 4.28 -2.96 -13.76
N ARG A 45 3.28 -3.86 -13.76
CA ARG A 45 3.36 -5.20 -14.38
C ARG A 45 3.02 -5.22 -15.89
N LEU A 46 2.66 -4.07 -16.46
CA LEU A 46 2.30 -3.96 -17.88
C LEU A 46 3.56 -3.89 -18.76
N ASP A 47 4.31 -4.99 -18.82
CA ASP A 47 5.62 -5.06 -19.52
C ASP A 47 5.56 -4.66 -21.00
N LYS A 48 4.47 -5.03 -21.69
CA LYS A 48 4.31 -4.78 -23.13
C LYS A 48 3.71 -3.43 -23.48
N LEU A 49 3.34 -2.62 -22.49
CA LEU A 49 2.71 -1.33 -22.73
C LEU A 49 3.73 -0.35 -23.32
N LYS A 50 3.40 0.18 -24.50
CA LYS A 50 4.21 1.10 -25.30
C LYS A 50 3.59 2.49 -25.42
N LYS A 51 2.26 2.56 -25.35
CA LYS A 51 1.53 3.84 -25.41
C LYS A 51 0.55 3.95 -24.26
N LEU A 52 0.58 5.11 -23.61
CA LEU A 52 -0.28 5.46 -22.49
C LEU A 52 -0.75 6.89 -22.69
N ASN A 53 -2.06 7.07 -22.77
CA ASN A 53 -2.68 8.39 -22.78
C ASN A 53 -3.49 8.57 -21.50
N LEU A 54 -3.14 9.61 -20.73
CA LEU A 54 -3.76 9.97 -19.46
C LEU A 54 -4.27 11.42 -19.46
N ASP A 55 -4.28 12.08 -20.63
CA ASP A 55 -4.68 13.47 -20.74
C ASP A 55 -6.08 13.72 -20.18
N HIS A 56 -6.31 14.92 -19.66
CA HIS A 56 -7.60 15.30 -19.07
C HIS A 56 -8.06 14.36 -17.93
N ASN A 57 -7.13 13.91 -17.08
CA ASN A 57 -7.42 13.27 -15.80
C ASN A 57 -6.79 14.04 -14.64
N PRO A 58 -7.44 14.12 -13.47
CA PRO A 58 -6.88 14.74 -12.26
C PRO A 58 -5.87 13.82 -11.55
N ILE A 59 -4.89 13.28 -12.28
CA ILE A 59 -3.95 12.31 -11.72
C ILE A 59 -2.98 12.97 -10.75
N VAL A 60 -2.89 12.40 -9.56
CA VAL A 60 -1.92 12.75 -8.51
C VAL A 60 -0.81 11.70 -8.42
N ILE A 61 -1.14 10.44 -8.74
CA ILE A 61 -0.24 9.29 -8.63
C ILE A 61 -0.32 8.47 -9.93
N PRO A 62 0.71 8.41 -10.78
CA PRO A 62 2.05 8.97 -10.58
C PRO A 62 2.04 10.50 -10.66
N PRO A 63 3.04 11.19 -10.07
CA PRO A 63 3.22 12.62 -10.27
C PRO A 63 3.32 12.96 -11.76
N VAL A 64 2.81 14.12 -12.16
CA VAL A 64 2.84 14.56 -13.56
C VAL A 64 4.26 14.59 -14.16
N GLU A 65 5.28 14.82 -13.35
CA GLU A 65 6.69 14.77 -13.77
C GLU A 65 7.06 13.35 -14.25
N VAL A 66 6.67 12.32 -13.50
CA VAL A 66 6.90 10.91 -13.86
C VAL A 66 6.14 10.53 -15.13
N ILE A 67 4.94 11.09 -15.33
CA ILE A 67 4.15 10.87 -16.55
C ILE A 67 4.86 11.50 -17.76
N ASN A 68 5.34 12.73 -17.62
CA ASN A 68 6.01 13.47 -18.69
C ASN A 68 7.38 12.87 -19.08
N ASP A 69 8.07 12.24 -18.12
CA ASP A 69 9.34 11.53 -18.36
C ASP A 69 9.16 10.27 -19.23
N GLY A 70 7.93 9.76 -19.33
CA GLY A 70 7.57 8.69 -20.25
C GLY A 70 7.11 7.40 -19.56
N ILE A 71 6.61 6.49 -20.40
CA ILE A 71 5.91 5.29 -19.95
C ILE A 71 6.78 4.32 -19.14
N GLU A 72 8.07 4.21 -19.48
CA GLU A 72 9.01 3.37 -18.74
C GLU A 72 9.18 3.90 -17.30
N THR A 73 9.28 5.21 -17.12
CA THR A 73 9.39 5.86 -15.82
C THR A 73 8.13 5.64 -14.99
N VAL A 74 6.95 5.74 -15.61
CA VAL A 74 5.66 5.42 -14.97
C VAL A 74 5.63 3.96 -14.49
N LYS A 75 6.02 3.01 -15.33
CA LYS A 75 6.06 1.58 -14.97
C LYS A 75 7.01 1.33 -13.79
N ILE A 76 8.22 1.88 -13.85
CA ILE A 76 9.23 1.73 -12.80
C ILE A 76 8.73 2.36 -11.49
N PHE A 77 8.16 3.56 -11.54
CA PHE A 77 7.62 4.24 -10.37
C PHE A 77 6.53 3.40 -9.69
N MET A 78 5.59 2.86 -10.47
CA MET A 78 4.51 2.02 -9.94
C MET A 78 5.02 0.69 -9.38
N ALA A 79 5.95 0.03 -10.08
CA ALA A 79 6.57 -1.20 -9.59
C ALA A 79 7.35 -0.97 -8.29
N LYS A 80 8.09 0.14 -8.19
CA LYS A 80 8.81 0.53 -6.98
C LYS A 80 7.85 0.79 -5.82
N ARG A 81 6.82 1.60 -6.05
CA ARG A 81 5.78 1.90 -5.06
C ARG A 81 5.11 0.63 -4.53
N TRP A 82 4.83 -0.34 -5.40
CA TRP A 82 4.28 -1.63 -5.00
C TRP A 82 5.23 -2.43 -4.11
N ALA A 83 6.52 -2.46 -4.46
CA ALA A 83 7.55 -3.15 -3.70
C ALA A 83 7.74 -2.54 -2.29
N ASP A 84 7.69 -1.21 -2.19
CA ASP A 84 7.77 -0.49 -0.90
C ASP A 84 6.58 -0.85 0.00
N HIS A 85 5.36 -0.83 -0.53
CA HIS A 85 4.15 -1.25 0.21
C HIS A 85 4.24 -2.70 0.71
N LEU A 86 4.76 -3.63 -0.10
CA LEU A 86 4.91 -5.03 0.30
C LEU A 86 5.98 -5.22 1.39
N LEU A 87 7.06 -4.43 1.34
CA LEU A 87 8.13 -4.47 2.32
C LEU A 87 7.67 -3.93 3.68
N GLU A 88 6.82 -2.91 3.69
CA GLU A 88 6.23 -2.34 4.91
C GLU A 88 5.33 -3.34 5.65
N GLU A 89 4.51 -4.12 4.93
CA GLU A 89 3.67 -5.16 5.51
C GLU A 89 4.50 -6.27 6.21
N GLN A 90 5.63 -6.67 5.61
CA GLN A 90 6.54 -7.68 6.18
C GLN A 90 7.39 -7.13 7.34
N GLN A 91 7.67 -5.84 7.35
CA GLN A 91 8.37 -5.21 8.46
C GLN A 91 7.44 -4.90 9.62
N LYS A 92 6.18 -4.56 9.36
CA LYS A 92 5.16 -4.37 10.39
C LYS A 92 4.95 -5.65 11.18
N SER A 93 4.79 -6.79 10.49
CA SER A 93 4.69 -8.11 11.15
C SER A 93 5.96 -8.49 11.93
N ARG A 94 7.16 -8.11 11.48
CA ARG A 94 8.42 -8.33 12.22
C ARG A 94 8.64 -7.35 13.38
N LYS A 95 8.19 -6.10 13.28
CA LYS A 95 8.32 -5.11 14.35
C LYS A 95 7.34 -5.39 15.49
N ASP A 96 6.11 -5.78 15.17
CA ASP A 96 5.12 -6.20 16.16
C ASP A 96 5.62 -7.44 16.95
N THR A 97 6.26 -8.40 16.26
CA THR A 97 6.81 -9.61 16.91
C THR A 97 8.11 -9.37 17.69
N LEU A 98 8.94 -8.40 17.32
CA LEU A 98 10.17 -8.07 18.05
C LEU A 98 9.90 -7.19 19.28
N GLU A 99 9.00 -6.20 19.20
CA GLU A 99 8.63 -5.37 20.34
C GLU A 99 7.86 -6.15 21.43
N GLU A 100 7.06 -7.15 21.04
CA GLU A 100 6.35 -8.03 21.99
C GLU A 100 7.31 -9.05 22.66
N ASN A 101 8.30 -9.58 21.92
CA ASN A 101 9.24 -10.58 22.43
C ASN A 101 10.34 -10.00 23.32
N GLU A 102 10.79 -8.75 23.11
CA GLU A 102 11.86 -8.19 23.96
C GLU A 102 11.33 -7.55 25.25
N SER A 103 10.11 -6.99 25.25
CA SER A 103 9.58 -6.24 26.40
C SER A 103 8.61 -7.06 27.27
N GLY A 104 7.93 -8.06 26.72
CA GLY A 104 6.82 -8.76 27.40
C GLY A 104 7.25 -9.70 28.53
N TRP A 105 8.31 -10.49 28.33
CA TRP A 105 8.81 -11.43 29.35
C TRP A 105 9.74 -10.76 30.37
N LEU A 106 10.53 -9.77 29.97
CA LEU A 106 11.38 -9.01 30.89
C LEU A 106 10.53 -8.23 31.89
N LYS A 107 9.48 -7.53 31.42
CA LYS A 107 8.55 -6.78 32.29
C LYS A 107 7.79 -7.68 33.27
N ARG A 108 7.40 -8.90 32.87
CA ARG A 108 6.74 -9.88 33.74
C ARG A 108 7.69 -10.53 34.74
N SER A 109 8.93 -10.82 34.33
CA SER A 109 9.94 -11.45 35.19
C SER A 109 10.40 -10.51 36.30
N VAL A 110 10.65 -9.24 35.98
CA VAL A 110 11.04 -8.23 36.99
C VAL A 110 9.88 -7.90 37.95
N SER A 111 8.64 -7.90 37.45
CA SER A 111 7.45 -7.69 38.30
C SER A 111 7.28 -8.82 39.33
N LYS A 112 7.62 -10.07 38.96
CA LYS A 112 7.51 -11.23 39.86
C LYS A 112 8.60 -11.26 40.94
N LEU A 113 9.77 -10.66 40.69
CA LEU A 113 10.83 -10.53 41.70
C LEU A 113 10.55 -9.42 42.73
N GLY A 114 9.83 -8.35 42.35
CA GLY A 114 9.44 -7.27 43.27
C GLY A 114 8.43 -7.71 44.33
N GLU A 115 7.55 -8.66 43.99
CA GLU A 115 6.54 -9.18 44.93
C GLU A 115 7.13 -10.16 45.95
N VAL A 116 8.06 -11.02 45.55
CA VAL A 116 8.69 -12.00 46.45
C VAL A 116 9.66 -11.34 47.44
N VAL A 117 10.32 -10.24 47.05
CA VAL A 117 11.24 -9.50 47.95
C VAL A 117 10.49 -8.71 49.03
N SER A 118 9.26 -8.25 48.76
CA SER A 118 8.47 -7.54 49.78
C SER A 118 7.97 -8.48 50.89
N SER A 119 7.62 -9.72 50.56
CA SER A 119 7.12 -10.70 51.55
C SER A 119 8.20 -11.23 52.52
N VAL A 120 9.49 -11.04 52.21
CA VAL A 120 10.60 -11.43 53.10
C VAL A 120 10.99 -10.30 54.07
N SER A 121 10.60 -9.05 53.80
CA SER A 121 10.92 -7.90 54.68
C SER A 121 9.98 -7.76 55.89
N GLU A 122 8.84 -8.44 55.92
CA GLU A 122 7.82 -8.28 56.97
C GLU A 122 8.01 -9.24 58.17
N TYR A 123 9.04 -10.09 58.16
CA TYR A 123 9.33 -11.05 59.25
C TYR A 123 10.58 -10.73 60.07
N LEU A 124 11.25 -9.59 59.86
CA LEU A 124 12.46 -9.19 60.61
C LEU A 124 12.39 -7.77 61.19
N GLY A 125 11.20 -7.23 61.44
CA GLY A 125 10.99 -5.98 62.18
C GLY A 125 10.57 -6.22 63.62
#